data_AF-S0J6B5-F1
#
_entry.id   AF-S0J6B5-F1
#
_cell.length_a   1.000
_cell.length_b   1.000
_cell.length_c   1.000
_cell.angle_alpha   90.00
_cell.angle_beta   90.00
_cell.angle_gamma   90.00
#
_symmetry.space_group_name_H-M   'P 1'
#
loop_
_entity.id
_entity.type
_entity.pdbx_description
1 polymer ?
#
loop_
_entity_poly.entity_id
_entity_poly.type
_entity_poly.pdbx_seq_one_letter_code
_entity_poly.pdbx_strand_id
1 'polypeptide(L)'
;MKLNERVAIITEENMSRLSYLYGEMDIGDLSRIVNNHIKVAIDEIEEDNLKTKVQNCAECDFMKKYEYNKKIYYCDHVDRIDDMGKLGVDKLPKTSPVWCPLREKVNE
;
A
#
# COMPACT_ATOMS: atom_id res chain seq x y z
N MET A 1 13.42 -20.26 -3.01
CA MET A 1 12.43 -20.09 -4.08
C MET A 1 12.75 -21.07 -5.20
N LYS A 2 11.83 -21.98 -5.49
CA LYS A 2 11.99 -23.06 -6.49
C LYS A 2 11.70 -22.53 -7.90
N LEU A 3 12.16 -23.22 -8.94
CA LEU A 3 12.00 -22.78 -10.33
C LEU A 3 10.52 -22.66 -10.75
N ASN A 4 9.68 -23.58 -10.28
CA ASN A 4 8.22 -23.57 -10.48
C ASN A 4 7.50 -22.43 -9.75
N GLU A 5 8.17 -21.74 -8.83
CA GLU A 5 7.66 -20.51 -8.19
C GLU A 5 8.05 -19.25 -8.98
N ARG A 6 8.90 -19.37 -10.02
CA ARG A 6 9.48 -18.26 -10.77
C ARG A 6 9.04 -18.18 -12.24
N VAL A 7 8.37 -19.20 -12.75
CA VAL A 7 8.00 -19.31 -14.16
C VAL A 7 6.50 -19.54 -14.28
N ALA A 8 5.81 -18.70 -15.04
CA ALA A 8 4.44 -18.92 -15.43
C ALA A 8 4.40 -19.91 -16.61
N ILE A 9 3.64 -20.99 -16.47
CA ILE A 9 3.42 -21.98 -17.54
C ILE A 9 2.05 -21.68 -18.15
N ILE A 10 2.05 -21.31 -19.43
CA ILE A 10 0.82 -21.16 -20.20
C ILE A 10 0.45 -22.55 -20.76
N THR A 11 -0.69 -23.09 -20.35
CA THR A 11 -1.13 -24.42 -20.78
C THR A 11 -1.79 -24.37 -22.16
N GLU A 12 -1.95 -25.53 -22.79
CA GLU A 12 -2.71 -25.65 -24.05
C GLU A 12 -4.16 -25.15 -23.90
N GLU A 13 -4.79 -25.40 -22.75
CA GLU A 13 -6.13 -24.88 -22.45
C GLU A 13 -6.13 -23.35 -22.42
N ASN A 14 -5.12 -22.73 -21.79
CA ASN A 14 -5.00 -21.28 -21.77
C ASN A 14 -4.88 -20.72 -23.20
N MET A 15 -4.01 -21.32 -24.03
CA MET A 15 -3.81 -20.88 -25.42
C MET A 15 -5.08 -21.04 -26.27
N SER A 16 -5.78 -22.17 -26.15
CA SER A 16 -7.03 -22.43 -26.88
C SER A 16 -8.10 -21.39 -26.54
N ARG A 17 -8.27 -21.08 -25.25
CA ARG A 17 -9.25 -20.09 -24.80
C ARG A 17 -8.88 -18.67 -25.20
N LEU A 18 -7.60 -18.32 -25.16
CA LEU A 18 -7.12 -17.02 -25.64
C LEU A 18 -7.36 -16.87 -27.13
N SER A 19 -7.04 -17.92 -27.90
CA SER A 19 -7.30 -17.93 -29.34
C SER A 19 -8.79 -17.78 -29.68
N TYR A 20 -9.67 -18.40 -28.90
CA TYR A 20 -11.12 -18.22 -29.06
C TYR A 20 -11.59 -16.78 -28.77
N LEU A 21 -11.02 -16.11 -27.76
CA LEU A 21 -11.45 -14.79 -27.32
C LEU A 21 -10.88 -13.65 -28.18
N TYR A 22 -9.62 -13.77 -28.57
CA TYR A 22 -8.86 -12.71 -29.22
C TYR A 22 -8.50 -13.00 -30.68
N GLY A 23 -8.83 -14.21 -31.19
CA GLY A 23 -8.50 -14.66 -32.53
C GLY A 23 -7.12 -15.32 -32.62
N GLU A 24 -6.59 -15.43 -33.85
CA GLU A 24 -5.18 -15.78 -34.02
C GLU A 24 -4.31 -14.72 -33.35
N MET A 25 -3.45 -15.18 -32.44
CA MET A 25 -2.55 -14.33 -31.66
C MET A 25 -1.12 -14.81 -31.87
N ASP A 26 -0.21 -13.86 -32.06
CA ASP A 26 1.22 -14.16 -32.01
C ASP A 26 1.78 -13.97 -30.58
N ILE A 27 3.07 -14.26 -30.42
CA ILE A 27 3.75 -14.11 -29.13
C ILE A 27 3.84 -12.63 -28.68
N GLY A 28 3.79 -11.69 -29.62
CA GLY A 28 3.74 -10.25 -29.35
C GLY A 28 2.40 -9.83 -28.76
N ASP A 29 1.29 -10.35 -29.27
CA ASP A 29 -0.05 -10.13 -28.73
C ASP A 29 -0.16 -10.67 -27.30
N LEU A 30 0.33 -11.89 -27.08
CA LEU A 30 0.36 -12.49 -25.75
C LEU A 30 1.21 -11.66 -24.79
N SER A 31 2.39 -11.24 -25.22
CA SER A 31 3.28 -10.38 -24.44
C SER A 31 2.59 -9.06 -24.06
N ARG A 32 1.89 -8.43 -25.00
CA ARG A 32 1.14 -7.19 -24.75
C ARG A 32 0.04 -7.39 -23.70
N ILE A 33 -0.76 -8.45 -23.82
CA ILE A 33 -1.85 -8.75 -22.88
C ILE A 33 -1.29 -9.00 -21.48
N VAL A 34 -0.30 -9.90 -21.36
CA VAL A 34 0.30 -10.25 -20.08
C VAL A 34 0.94 -9.04 -19.41
N ASN A 35 1.70 -8.24 -20.15
CA ASN A 35 2.33 -7.04 -19.58
C ASN A 35 1.31 -5.99 -19.14
N ASN A 36 0.19 -5.83 -19.85
CA ASN A 36 -0.87 -4.92 -19.42
C ASN A 36 -1.51 -5.38 -18.11
N HIS A 37 -1.81 -6.67 -17.96
CA HIS A 37 -2.33 -7.21 -16.71
C HIS A 37 -1.32 -7.10 -15.56
N ILE A 38 -0.04 -7.38 -15.82
CA ILE A 38 1.03 -7.21 -14.83
C ILE A 38 1.12 -5.75 -14.40
N LYS A 39 1.04 -4.81 -15.33
CA LYS A 39 1.06 -3.37 -15.00
C LYS A 39 -0.07 -3.01 -14.05
N VAL A 40 -1.32 -3.41 -14.36
CA VAL A 40 -2.47 -3.14 -13.49
C VAL A 40 -2.26 -3.72 -12.09
N ALA A 41 -1.77 -4.96 -12.00
CA ALA A 41 -1.48 -5.58 -10.71
C ALA A 41 -0.36 -4.86 -9.93
N ILE A 42 0.68 -4.36 -10.62
CA ILE A 42 1.74 -3.55 -9.99
C ILE A 42 1.15 -2.25 -9.45
N ASP A 43 0.37 -1.53 -10.26
CA ASP A 43 -0.25 -0.26 -9.87
C ASP A 43 -1.12 -0.46 -8.60
N GLU A 44 -1.94 -1.51 -8.55
CA GLU A 44 -2.75 -1.86 -7.37
C GLU A 44 -1.90 -2.18 -6.12
N ILE A 45 -0.83 -2.97 -6.27
CA ILE A 45 0.08 -3.30 -5.16
C ILE A 45 0.80 -2.05 -4.65
N GLU A 46 1.21 -1.15 -5.53
CA GLU A 46 1.84 0.11 -5.16
C GLU A 46 0.85 1.01 -4.38
N GLU A 47 -0.39 1.13 -4.86
CA GLU A 47 -1.45 1.87 -4.16
C GLU A 47 -1.69 1.33 -2.74
N ASP A 48 -1.78 0.02 -2.56
CA ASP A 48 -1.96 -0.60 -1.24
C ASP A 48 -0.74 -0.42 -0.32
N ASN A 49 0.47 -0.47 -0.88
CA ASN A 49 1.69 -0.16 -0.12
C ASN A 49 1.73 1.32 0.32
N LEU A 50 1.19 2.24 -0.47
CA LEU A 50 1.09 3.65 -0.07
C LEU A 50 0.08 3.85 1.07
N LYS A 51 -1.06 3.15 1.03
CA LYS A 51 -2.07 3.17 2.11
C LYS A 51 -1.50 2.71 3.46
N THR A 52 -0.67 1.66 3.44
CA THR A 52 -0.07 1.12 4.67
C THR A 52 1.02 1.99 5.28
N LYS A 53 1.72 2.83 4.50
CA LYS A 53 2.79 3.71 5.01
C LYS A 53 2.28 4.84 5.92
N VAL A 54 1.04 5.30 5.71
CA VAL A 54 0.45 6.43 6.46
C VAL A 54 -0.01 6.01 7.89
N GLN A 55 0.13 4.73 8.24
CA GLN A 55 -0.37 4.17 9.51
C GLN A 55 0.54 4.45 10.72
N ASN A 56 1.80 4.86 10.52
CA ASN A 56 2.75 5.08 11.61
C ASN A 56 3.05 6.57 11.81
N CYS A 57 3.05 7.04 13.07
CA CYS A 57 3.37 8.44 13.37
C CYS A 57 4.88 8.76 13.27
N ALA A 58 5.73 7.77 13.01
CA ALA A 58 7.19 7.97 12.94
C ALA A 58 7.62 8.62 11.62
N GLU A 59 6.89 8.33 10.54
CA GLU A 59 7.12 8.86 9.19
C GLU A 59 6.09 9.94 8.80
N CYS A 60 5.28 10.40 9.75
CA CYS A 60 4.24 11.39 9.50
C CYS A 60 4.80 12.82 9.55
N ASP A 61 4.61 13.60 8.48
CA ASP A 61 5.08 14.99 8.35
C ASP A 61 4.55 15.93 9.44
N PHE A 62 3.39 15.58 10.03
CA PHE A 62 2.74 16.36 11.08
C PHE A 62 3.26 16.03 12.48
N MET A 63 4.15 15.04 12.64
CA MET A 63 4.71 14.67 13.93
C MET A 63 5.78 15.67 14.39
N LYS A 64 5.56 16.26 15.56
CA LYS A 64 6.49 17.14 16.27
C LYS A 64 7.05 16.46 17.50
N LYS A 65 8.33 16.67 17.73
CA LYS A 65 9.06 16.13 18.87
C LYS A 65 9.67 17.28 19.68
N TYR A 66 9.40 17.29 20.98
CA TYR A 66 9.95 18.25 21.92
C TYR A 66 10.76 17.51 22.99
N GLU A 67 11.96 18.00 23.29
CA GLU A 67 12.85 17.41 24.29
C GLU A 67 13.03 18.37 25.47
N TYR A 68 12.27 18.14 26.56
CA TYR A 68 12.41 18.86 27.82
C TYR A 68 12.42 17.86 28.97
N ASN A 69 13.60 17.40 29.38
CA ASN A 69 13.85 16.26 30.30
C ASN A 69 13.34 14.88 29.83
N LYS A 70 12.28 14.84 29.01
CA LYS A 70 11.71 13.67 28.34
C LYS A 70 11.39 14.02 26.89
N LYS A 71 11.31 13.00 26.01
CA LYS A 71 10.88 13.19 24.62
C LYS A 71 9.36 13.18 24.58
N ILE A 72 8.72 14.26 24.18
CA ILE A 72 7.26 14.32 24.05
C ILE A 72 6.91 14.51 22.58
N TYR A 73 6.01 13.67 22.09
CA TYR A 73 5.57 13.66 20.69
C TYR A 73 4.15 14.21 20.58
N TYR A 74 3.93 15.06 19.59
CA TYR A 74 2.64 15.65 19.25
C TYR A 74 2.37 15.58 17.74
N CYS A 75 1.10 15.64 17.35
CA CYS A 75 0.63 15.77 16.00
C CYS A 75 0.10 17.20 15.81
N ASP A 76 0.66 17.91 14.84
CA ASP A 76 0.29 19.30 14.52
C ASP A 76 -0.65 19.39 13.30
N HIS A 77 -1.32 18.28 12.97
CA HIS A 77 -2.33 18.28 11.91
C HIS A 77 -3.50 19.19 12.32
N VAL A 78 -3.91 20.10 11.43
CA VAL A 78 -4.95 21.11 11.72
C VAL A 78 -6.33 20.48 11.89
N ASP A 79 -6.64 19.45 11.10
CA ASP A 79 -7.93 18.76 11.15
C ASP A 79 -8.05 17.68 12.25
N ARG A 80 -7.12 17.65 13.21
CA ARG A 80 -7.18 16.70 14.34
C ARG A 80 -8.50 16.86 15.10
N ILE A 81 -9.10 15.74 15.50
CA ILE A 81 -10.38 15.75 16.22
C ILE A 81 -10.16 16.00 17.72
N ASP A 82 -8.94 15.80 18.23
CA ASP A 82 -8.60 16.05 19.62
C ASP A 82 -7.97 17.45 19.82
N ASP A 83 -8.15 18.01 21.01
CA ASP A 83 -7.68 19.36 21.30
C ASP A 83 -6.16 19.43 21.51
N MET A 84 -5.53 18.33 21.93
CA MET A 84 -4.14 18.32 22.38
C MET A 84 -3.12 17.80 21.36
N GLY A 85 -3.52 16.90 20.46
CA GLY A 85 -2.63 16.25 19.50
C GLY A 85 -1.52 15.40 20.13
N LYS A 86 -1.64 15.00 21.41
CA LYS A 86 -0.54 14.32 22.12
C LYS A 86 -0.40 12.85 21.68
N LEU A 87 0.75 12.49 21.13
CA LEU A 87 1.04 11.13 20.64
C LEU A 87 1.64 10.23 21.72
N GLY A 88 2.53 10.75 22.57
CA GLY A 88 3.19 9.93 23.59
C GLY A 88 4.35 10.61 24.30
N VAL A 89 4.85 9.93 25.33
CA VAL A 89 6.07 10.30 26.06
C VAL A 89 7.08 9.19 25.88
N ASP A 90 8.31 9.56 25.53
CA ASP A 90 9.48 8.74 25.20
C ASP A 90 9.34 7.81 24.00
N LYS A 91 8.13 7.37 23.67
CA LYS A 91 7.80 6.49 22.54
C LYS A 91 6.61 7.00 21.74
N LEU A 92 6.63 6.76 20.44
CA LEU A 92 5.50 6.98 19.54
C LEU A 92 4.51 5.80 19.62
N PRO A 93 3.22 6.03 19.32
CA PRO A 93 2.26 4.94 19.19
C PRO A 93 2.61 4.06 17.98
N LYS A 94 2.29 2.76 18.09
CA LYS A 94 2.52 1.79 17.00
C LYS A 94 1.59 2.01 15.81
N THR A 95 0.42 2.59 16.07
CA THR A 95 -0.64 2.83 15.09
C THR A 95 -1.18 4.25 15.25
N SER A 96 -1.72 4.81 14.18
CA SER A 96 -2.37 6.12 14.19
C SER A 96 -3.50 6.18 15.25
N PRO A 97 -3.52 7.21 16.13
CA PRO A 97 -4.57 7.40 17.12
C PRO A 97 -5.96 7.54 16.49
N VAL A 98 -7.02 7.19 17.24
CA VAL A 98 -8.42 7.24 16.75
C VAL A 98 -8.84 8.61 16.23
N TRP A 99 -8.33 9.68 16.87
CA TRP A 99 -8.58 11.08 16.51
C TRP A 99 -7.73 11.59 15.33
N CYS A 100 -6.82 10.76 14.79
CA CYS A 100 -5.94 11.15 13.69
C CYS A 100 -6.77 11.31 12.39
N PRO A 101 -6.67 12.45 11.68
CA PRO A 101 -7.43 12.70 10.45
C PRO A 101 -7.05 11.75 9.31
N LEU A 102 -5.80 11.28 9.32
CA LEU A 102 -5.24 10.37 8.32
C LEU A 102 -5.44 8.90 8.69
N ARG A 103 -6.13 8.59 9.80
CA ARG A 103 -6.43 7.21 10.16
C ARG A 103 -7.48 6.67 9.19
N GLU A 104 -7.12 5.59 8.49
CA GLU A 104 -8.09 4.86 7.69
C GLU A 104 -9.25 4.42 8.59
N LYS A 105 -10.46 4.86 8.22
CA LYS A 105 -11.68 4.28 8.75
C LYS A 105 -11.77 2.90 8.11
N VAL A 106 -11.36 1.87 8.84
CA VAL A 106 -11.74 0.50 8.50
C VAL A 106 -13.26 0.51 8.58
N ASN A 107 -13.93 0.59 7.43
CA ASN A 107 -15.37 0.44 7.35
C ASN A 107 -15.68 -0.99 7.80
N GLU A 108 -16.42 -1.13 8.90
CA GLU A 108 -17.00 -2.41 9.36
C GLU A 108 -18.07 -2.92 8.38
#